data_AF-A0A7S3CKW2-F1
#
_entry.id   AF-A0A7S3CKW2-F1
#
_cell.length_a   1.000
_cell.length_b   1.000
_cell.length_c   1.000
_cell.angle_alpha   90.00
_cell.angle_beta   90.00
_cell.angle_gamma   90.00
#
_symmetry.space_group_name_H-M   'P 1'
#
loop_
_entity.id
_entity.type
_entity.pdbx_description
1 polymer ?
#
loop_
_entity_poly.entity_id
_entity_poly.type
_entity_poly.pdbx_seq_one_letter_code
_entity_poly.pdbx_strand_id
1 'polypeptide(L)'
;MPVLVLENAIKLDRDLKRFKNKNKGMRILGVDSTSAPGNKTLQLAQICDKVVAFERDPKRIKTLSMRVRKANQKVEGGELEKEIICLEKDFLELPISSQVQMDETKERLIFVVCDPSCSGSGMNLHLHEDSASKIKCTKDIVTPKDQ
;
A
#
# COMPACT_ATOMS: atom_id res chain seq x y z
N MET A 1 -8.77 -5.81 21.89
CA MET A 1 -9.25 -5.15 20.65
C MET A 1 -10.77 -5.10 20.73
N PRO A 2 -11.44 -3.97 20.40
CA PRO A 2 -12.89 -3.87 20.53
C PRO A 2 -13.59 -4.91 19.65
N VAL A 3 -14.62 -5.57 20.18
CA VAL A 3 -15.35 -6.66 19.48
C VAL A 3 -15.84 -6.23 18.09
N LEU A 4 -16.33 -4.99 17.97
CA LEU A 4 -16.76 -4.37 16.70
C LEU A 4 -15.66 -4.28 15.64
N VAL A 5 -14.41 -4.02 16.05
CA VAL A 5 -13.28 -3.94 15.10
C VAL A 5 -12.97 -5.32 14.53
N LEU A 6 -13.03 -6.35 15.37
CA LEU A 6 -12.83 -7.72 14.95
C LEU A 6 -13.94 -8.19 14.00
N GLU A 7 -15.19 -7.88 14.33
CA GLU A 7 -16.34 -8.24 13.50
C GLU A 7 -16.26 -7.60 12.11
N ASN A 8 -15.93 -6.31 12.03
CA ASN A 8 -15.76 -5.62 10.77
C ASN A 8 -14.60 -6.19 9.94
N ALA A 9 -13.48 -6.54 10.58
CA ALA A 9 -12.34 -7.15 9.89
C ALA A 9 -12.70 -8.53 9.31
N ILE A 10 -13.40 -9.36 10.07
CA ILE A 10 -13.88 -10.68 9.61
C ILE A 10 -14.88 -10.52 8.46
N LYS A 11 -15.80 -9.56 8.55
CA LYS A 11 -16.75 -9.27 7.48
C LYS A 11 -16.02 -8.87 6.19
N LEU A 12 -15.04 -7.97 6.28
CA LEU A 12 -14.26 -7.50 5.15
C LEU A 12 -13.50 -8.64 4.47
N ASP A 13 -12.83 -9.51 5.24
CA ASP A 13 -12.13 -10.69 4.72
C ASP A 13 -13.09 -11.64 4.00
N ARG A 14 -14.27 -11.88 4.58
CA ARG A 14 -15.30 -12.74 3.97
C ARG A 14 -15.81 -12.15 2.66
N ASP A 15 -16.08 -10.85 2.63
CA ASP A 15 -16.60 -10.17 1.45
C ASP A 15 -15.54 -10.12 0.33
N LEU A 16 -14.26 -9.93 0.68
CA LEU A 16 -13.15 -10.02 -0.27
C LEU A 16 -13.01 -11.43 -0.86
N LYS A 17 -13.11 -12.47 -0.02
CA LYS A 17 -13.10 -13.88 -0.48
C LYS A 17 -14.27 -14.18 -1.40
N ARG A 18 -15.48 -13.71 -1.07
CA ARG A 18 -16.66 -13.84 -1.94
C ARG A 18 -16.45 -13.14 -3.28
N PHE A 19 -15.91 -11.92 -3.26
CA PHE A 19 -15.58 -11.17 -4.47
C PHE A 19 -14.58 -11.92 -5.34
N LYS A 20 -13.46 -12.41 -4.79
CA LYS A 20 -12.48 -13.20 -5.55
C LYS A 20 -13.08 -14.49 -6.12
N ASN A 21 -13.91 -15.17 -5.33
CA ASN A 21 -14.57 -16.41 -5.79
C ASN A 21 -15.58 -16.17 -6.92
N LYS A 22 -16.34 -15.08 -6.86
CA LYS A 22 -17.30 -14.71 -7.92
C LYS A 22 -16.58 -14.29 -9.21
N ASN A 23 -15.38 -13.73 -9.09
CA ASN A 23 -14.60 -13.20 -10.22
C ASN A 23 -13.34 -14.05 -10.50
N LYS A 24 -13.45 -15.40 -10.44
CA LYS A 24 -12.32 -16.35 -10.52
C LYS A 24 -11.43 -16.32 -11.78
N GLY A 25 -11.73 -15.47 -12.76
CA GLY A 25 -10.88 -15.24 -13.95
C GLY A 25 -10.25 -13.84 -14.01
N MET A 26 -10.67 -12.92 -13.13
CA MET A 26 -10.25 -11.52 -13.17
C MET A 26 -8.96 -11.34 -12.38
N ARG A 27 -7.97 -10.69 -12.99
CA ARG A 27 -6.72 -10.33 -12.32
C ARG A 27 -6.85 -8.98 -11.63
N ILE A 28 -6.35 -8.88 -10.40
CA ILE A 28 -6.33 -7.62 -9.64
C ILE A 28 -4.90 -7.06 -9.65
N LEU A 29 -4.74 -5.91 -10.31
CA LEU A 29 -3.49 -5.15 -10.34
C LEU A 29 -3.57 -3.99 -9.35
N GLY A 30 -2.62 -3.95 -8.42
CA GLY A 30 -2.39 -2.79 -7.56
C GLY A 30 -1.32 -1.88 -8.16
N VAL A 31 -1.55 -0.58 -8.10
CA VAL A 31 -0.57 0.46 -8.48
C VAL A 31 -0.42 1.40 -7.31
N ASP A 32 0.82 1.63 -6.88
CA ASP A 32 1.16 2.56 -5.81
C ASP A 32 2.05 3.66 -6.40
N SER A 33 1.55 4.90 -6.43
CA SER A 33 2.20 6.02 -7.14
C SER A 33 3.46 6.55 -6.46
N THR A 34 3.58 6.36 -5.15
CA THR A 34 4.58 6.97 -4.27
C THR A 34 4.92 6.02 -3.14
N SER A 35 5.61 4.96 -3.52
CA SER A 35 5.56 3.68 -2.81
C SER A 35 6.46 3.62 -1.58
N ALA A 36 7.60 4.32 -1.56
CA ALA A 36 8.50 4.18 -0.42
C ALA A 36 7.93 4.85 0.84
N PRO A 37 8.11 4.27 2.03
CA PRO A 37 8.97 3.13 2.33
C PRO A 37 8.27 1.76 2.23
N GLY A 38 7.08 1.66 1.64
CA GLY A 38 6.45 0.39 1.25
C GLY A 38 5.32 -0.11 2.13
N ASN A 39 4.90 0.63 3.15
CA ASN A 39 3.84 0.17 4.06
C ASN A 39 2.52 -0.06 3.32
N LYS A 40 2.10 0.91 2.49
CA LYS A 40 0.88 0.83 1.68
C LYS A 40 1.03 -0.19 0.56
N THR A 41 2.19 -0.23 -0.10
CA THR A 41 2.52 -1.23 -1.11
C THR A 41 2.35 -2.67 -0.60
N LEU A 42 2.86 -2.97 0.60
CA LEU A 42 2.77 -4.31 1.19
C LEU A 42 1.35 -4.65 1.63
N GLN A 43 0.58 -3.67 2.13
CA GLN A 43 -0.84 -3.87 2.42
C GLN A 43 -1.65 -4.10 1.14
N LEU A 44 -1.38 -3.33 0.08
CA LEU A 44 -2.01 -3.49 -1.22
C LEU A 44 -1.72 -4.87 -1.80
N ALA A 45 -0.50 -5.38 -1.64
CA ALA A 45 -0.14 -6.73 -2.03
C ALA A 45 -1.00 -7.79 -1.34
N GLN A 46 -1.51 -7.58 -0.12
CA GLN A 46 -2.41 -8.56 0.52
C GLN A 46 -3.72 -8.76 -0.27
N ILE A 47 -4.13 -7.77 -1.05
CA ILE A 47 -5.40 -7.78 -1.79
C ILE A 47 -5.16 -8.16 -3.26
N CYS A 48 -4.15 -7.56 -3.89
CA CYS A 48 -3.87 -7.71 -5.32
C CYS A 48 -3.09 -8.99 -5.65
N ASP A 49 -3.17 -9.43 -6.91
CA ASP A 49 -2.37 -10.54 -7.43
C ASP A 49 -0.96 -10.07 -7.82
N LYS A 50 -0.90 -8.83 -8.31
CA LYS A 50 0.33 -8.14 -8.72
C LYS A 50 0.28 -6.71 -8.22
N VAL A 51 1.43 -6.17 -7.81
CA VAL A 51 1.58 -4.76 -7.43
C VAL A 51 2.72 -4.13 -8.22
N VAL A 52 2.50 -2.92 -8.72
CA VAL A 52 3.52 -2.07 -9.32
C VAL A 52 3.69 -0.83 -8.46
N ALA A 53 4.90 -0.64 -7.97
CA ALA A 53 5.23 0.30 -6.93
C ALA A 53 6.22 1.33 -7.50
N PHE A 54 5.74 2.55 -7.76
CA PHE A 54 6.54 3.65 -8.28
C PHE A 54 7.21 4.41 -7.14
N GLU A 55 8.50 4.72 -7.29
CA GLU A 55 9.20 5.67 -6.44
C GLU A 55 10.22 6.43 -7.27
N ARG A 56 10.15 7.76 -7.24
CA ARG A 56 11.04 8.61 -8.03
C ARG A 56 12.43 8.77 -7.41
N ASP A 57 12.54 8.68 -6.08
CA ASP A 57 13.83 8.89 -5.39
C ASP A 57 14.71 7.60 -5.41
N PRO A 58 15.95 7.67 -5.96
CA PRO A 58 16.84 6.51 -6.08
C PRO A 58 17.32 5.91 -4.75
N LYS A 59 17.26 6.66 -3.64
CA LYS A 59 17.62 6.13 -2.32
C LYS A 59 16.41 5.42 -1.70
N ARG A 60 15.23 6.03 -1.82
CA ARG A 60 13.97 5.50 -1.27
C ARG A 60 13.52 4.22 -1.99
N ILE A 61 13.75 4.09 -3.29
CA ILE A 61 13.47 2.85 -4.02
C ILE A 61 14.31 1.68 -3.48
N LYS A 62 15.56 1.91 -3.07
CA LYS A 62 16.39 0.86 -2.45
C LYS A 62 15.80 0.38 -1.13
N THR A 63 15.28 1.31 -0.32
CA THR A 63 14.57 0.98 0.93
C THR A 63 13.30 0.18 0.66
N LEU A 64 12.50 0.60 -0.33
CA LEU A 64 11.30 -0.11 -0.76
C LEU A 64 11.64 -1.54 -1.20
N SER A 65 12.57 -1.70 -2.15
CA SER A 65 12.99 -3.00 -2.68
C SER A 65 13.54 -3.92 -1.59
N MET A 66 14.31 -3.38 -0.63
CA MET A 66 14.79 -4.14 0.52
C MET A 66 13.64 -4.65 1.40
N ARG A 67 12.64 -3.80 1.68
CA ARG A 67 11.48 -4.16 2.51
C ARG A 67 10.56 -5.14 1.80
N VAL A 68 10.31 -4.95 0.51
CA VAL A 68 9.57 -5.89 -0.35
C VAL A 68 10.26 -7.25 -0.35
N ARG A 69 11.59 -7.29 -0.56
CA ARG A 69 12.36 -8.53 -0.50
C ARG A 69 12.23 -9.22 0.85
N LYS A 70 12.34 -8.48 1.96
CA LYS A 70 12.18 -9.03 3.32
C LYS A 70 10.77 -9.58 3.56
N ALA A 71 9.73 -8.88 3.11
CA ALA A 71 8.35 -9.34 3.24
C ALA A 71 8.06 -10.57 2.38
N ASN A 72 8.73 -10.69 1.22
CA ASN A 72 8.61 -11.82 0.29
C ASN A 72 9.63 -12.94 0.56
N GLN A 73 10.46 -12.85 1.60
CA GLN A 73 11.34 -13.96 1.98
C GLN A 73 10.47 -15.14 2.38
N LYS A 74 10.65 -16.26 1.68
CA LYS A 74 9.93 -17.50 1.96
C LYS A 74 10.23 -17.97 3.38
N VAL A 75 9.19 -18.41 4.08
CA VAL A 75 9.36 -19.46 5.09
C VAL A 75 9.62 -20.75 4.30
N GLU A 76 10.63 -21.54 4.66
CA GLU A 76 10.97 -22.79 3.97
C GLU A 76 9.70 -23.63 3.69
N GLY A 77 9.48 -23.98 2.42
CA GLY A 77 8.30 -24.74 1.96
C GLY A 77 7.12 -23.93 1.41
N GLY A 78 7.14 -22.59 1.44
CA GLY A 78 6.05 -21.75 0.91
C GLY A 78 6.20 -21.34 -0.57
N GLU A 79 5.09 -21.26 -1.30
CA GLU A 79 5.03 -20.56 -2.59
C GLU A 79 5.28 -19.06 -2.41
N LEU A 80 5.98 -18.43 -3.36
CA LEU A 80 6.08 -16.97 -3.46
C LEU A 80 4.73 -16.48 -3.99
N GLU A 81 3.79 -16.14 -3.11
CA GLU A 81 2.41 -15.93 -3.58
C GLU A 81 2.21 -14.65 -4.43
N LYS A 82 3.07 -13.62 -4.32
CA LYS A 82 2.74 -12.28 -4.85
C LYS A 82 3.86 -11.55 -5.57
N GLU A 83 3.57 -11.13 -6.79
CA GLU A 83 4.49 -10.39 -7.65
C GLU A 83 4.42 -8.88 -7.31
N ILE A 84 5.49 -8.34 -6.72
CA ILE A 84 5.62 -6.89 -6.45
C ILE A 84 6.80 -6.37 -7.27
N ILE A 85 6.52 -5.46 -8.20
CA ILE A 85 7.51 -4.81 -9.06
C ILE A 85 7.77 -3.40 -8.52
N CYS A 86 9.02 -3.09 -8.20
CA CYS A 86 9.44 -1.75 -7.78
C CYS A 86 10.06 -1.02 -8.97
N LEU A 87 9.56 0.17 -9.32
CA LEU A 87 10.01 0.98 -10.45
C LEU A 87 10.57 2.32 -9.95
N GLU A 88 11.85 2.56 -10.25
CA GLU A 88 12.50 3.87 -10.05
C GLU A 88 12.08 4.84 -11.16
N LYS A 89 10.85 5.34 -11.09
CA LYS A 89 10.24 6.21 -12.11
C LYS A 89 9.22 7.16 -11.49
N ASP A 90 8.95 8.26 -12.18
CA ASP A 90 7.78 9.09 -11.89
C ASP A 90 6.52 8.38 -12.38
N PHE A 91 5.49 8.31 -11.53
CA PHE A 91 4.20 7.72 -11.86
C PHE A 91 3.51 8.44 -13.03
N LEU A 92 3.75 9.74 -13.19
CA LEU A 92 3.10 10.56 -14.22
C LEU A 92 3.77 10.49 -15.59
N GLU A 93 4.99 9.94 -15.68
CA GLU A 93 5.78 9.97 -16.92
C GLU A 93 5.32 8.94 -17.95
N LEU A 94 4.72 7.83 -17.54
CA LEU A 94 4.40 6.71 -18.45
C LEU A 94 3.03 6.09 -18.14
N PRO A 95 2.22 5.78 -19.18
CA PRO A 95 0.98 5.04 -18.98
C PRO A 95 1.24 3.69 -18.32
N ILE A 96 0.41 3.29 -17.36
CA ILE A 96 0.53 1.99 -16.66
C ILE A 96 0.55 0.82 -17.65
N SER A 97 -0.20 0.91 -18.75
CA SER A 97 -0.23 -0.07 -19.84
C SER A 97 1.14 -0.29 -20.50
N SER A 98 2.01 0.73 -20.51
CA SER A 98 3.37 0.63 -21.05
C SER A 98 4.38 0.02 -20.07
N GLN A 99 4.07 0.02 -18.77
CA GLN A 99 4.97 -0.43 -17.70
C GLN A 99 4.72 -1.86 -17.25
N VAL A 100 3.58 -2.45 -17.63
CA VAL A 100 3.16 -3.77 -17.19
C VAL A 100 2.78 -4.60 -18.40
N GLN A 101 3.45 -5.73 -18.61
CA GLN A 101 3.01 -6.69 -19.61
C GLN A 101 1.60 -7.15 -19.25
N MET A 102 0.63 -6.76 -20.07
CA MET A 102 -0.79 -7.03 -19.85
C MET A 102 -1.21 -8.20 -20.73
N ASP A 103 -1.79 -9.24 -20.12
CA ASP A 103 -2.51 -10.27 -20.84
C ASP A 103 -3.85 -9.67 -21.26
N GLU A 104 -3.96 -9.27 -22.53
CA GLU A 104 -5.16 -8.64 -23.11
C GLU A 104 -6.37 -9.58 -23.13
N THR A 105 -6.16 -10.88 -22.90
CA THR A 105 -7.23 -11.90 -22.92
C THR A 105 -7.98 -12.02 -21.60
N LYS A 106 -7.56 -11.32 -20.54
CA LYS A 106 -8.16 -11.40 -19.20
C LYS A 106 -8.66 -10.05 -18.72
N GLU A 107 -9.90 -10.02 -18.27
CA GLU A 107 -10.45 -8.86 -17.55
C GLU A 107 -9.60 -8.54 -16.32
N ARG A 108 -9.38 -7.24 -16.10
CA ARG A 108 -8.48 -6.73 -15.06
C ARG A 108 -9.12 -5.60 -14.28
N LEU A 109 -9.04 -5.70 -12.96
CA LEU A 109 -9.35 -4.60 -12.07
C LEU A 109 -8.06 -3.92 -11.64
N ILE A 110 -8.00 -2.59 -11.78
CA ILE A 110 -6.84 -1.79 -11.40
C ILE A 110 -7.22 -0.94 -10.19
N PHE A 111 -6.50 -1.13 -9.09
CA PHE A 111 -6.56 -0.23 -7.93
C PHE A 111 -5.33 0.67 -7.93
N VAL A 112 -5.55 1.97 -7.81
CA VAL A 112 -4.47 2.95 -7.70
C VAL A 112 -4.50 3.55 -6.30
N VAL A 113 -3.38 3.45 -5.59
CA VAL A 113 -3.12 4.14 -4.33
C VAL A 113 -2.28 5.36 -4.64
N CYS A 114 -2.83 6.54 -4.34
CA CYS A 114 -2.15 7.82 -4.45
C CYS A 114 -1.91 8.38 -3.04
N ASP A 115 -0.71 8.20 -2.51
CA ASP A 115 -0.26 8.78 -1.24
C ASP A 115 0.89 9.76 -1.49
N PRO A 116 0.60 10.91 -2.13
CA PRO A 116 1.64 11.80 -2.61
C PRO A 116 2.44 12.41 -1.45
N SER A 117 3.63 12.89 -1.77
CA SER A 117 4.38 13.76 -0.85
C SER A 117 3.48 14.90 -0.39
N CYS A 118 3.33 15.03 0.91
CA CYS A 118 2.54 16.08 1.53
C CYS A 118 3.47 17.05 2.29
N SER A 119 2.92 18.17 2.76
CA SER A 119 3.63 19.14 3.60
C SER A 119 4.04 18.60 4.98
N GLY A 120 3.53 17.42 5.36
CA GLY A 120 3.81 16.80 6.66
C GLY A 120 3.16 17.52 7.85
N SER A 121 2.25 18.47 7.63
CA SER A 121 1.64 19.28 8.70
C SER A 121 0.95 18.43 9.78
N GLY A 122 0.32 17.32 9.39
CA GLY A 122 -0.30 16.35 10.31
C GLY A 122 0.69 15.49 11.12
N MET A 123 1.97 15.48 10.76
CA MET A 123 3.01 14.70 11.44
C MET A 123 3.70 15.48 12.57
N ASN A 124 3.54 16.81 12.63
CA ASN A 124 4.13 17.66 13.68
C ASN A 124 3.68 17.29 15.10
N LEU A 125 2.58 16.54 15.24
CA LEU A 125 2.09 16.00 16.50
C LEU A 125 3.06 14.98 17.14
N HIS A 126 4.00 14.43 16.38
CA HIS A 126 5.00 13.47 16.87
C HIS A 126 6.31 14.12 17.34
N LEU A 127 6.50 15.43 17.16
CA LEU A 127 7.77 16.13 17.46
C LEU A 127 7.88 16.65 18.90
N HIS A 128 6.79 16.62 19.69
CA HIS A 128 6.81 17.11 21.08
C HIS A 128 7.28 16.07 22.11
N GLU A 129 7.98 15.01 21.70
CA GLU A 129 8.36 13.88 22.55
C GLU A 129 9.62 14.11 23.43
N ASP A 130 10.23 15.30 23.44
CA ASP A 130 11.28 15.64 24.44
C ASP A 130 10.69 16.22 25.75
N SER A 131 9.37 16.27 25.89
CA SER A 131 8.71 16.61 27.15
C SER A 131 7.85 15.44 27.59
N ALA A 132 8.23 14.80 28.70
CA ALA A 132 7.62 13.63 29.36
C ALA A 132 6.12 13.78 29.71
N SER A 133 5.27 14.04 28.73
CA SER A 133 3.84 14.26 28.88
C SER A 133 3.10 13.42 27.86
N LYS A 134 2.59 12.27 28.34
CA LYS A 134 1.57 11.39 27.76
C LYS A 134 1.21 11.68 26.31
N ILE A 135 1.57 10.76 25.41
CA ILE A 135 0.98 10.62 24.07
C ILE A 135 -0.55 10.74 24.20
N LYS A 136 -1.11 11.90 23.83
CA LYS A 136 -2.55 12.14 23.80
C LYS A 136 -3.03 11.86 22.38
N CYS A 137 -3.97 10.91 22.26
CA CYS A 137 -4.67 10.65 21.02
C CYS A 137 -5.36 11.93 20.54
N THR A 138 -5.09 12.35 19.31
CA THR A 138 -5.55 13.63 18.74
C THR A 138 -6.95 13.57 18.15
N LYS A 139 -7.72 12.52 18.47
CA LYS A 139 -9.07 12.28 17.96
C LYS A 139 -10.01 13.48 18.14
N ASP A 140 -9.78 14.30 19.17
CA ASP A 140 -10.61 15.46 19.52
C ASP A 140 -9.89 16.80 19.30
N ILE A 141 -8.71 16.82 18.67
CA ILE A 141 -7.98 18.06 18.40
C ILE A 141 -8.45 18.64 17.06
N VAL A 142 -9.06 19.82 17.13
CA VAL A 142 -9.52 20.58 15.96
C VAL A 142 -8.30 21.16 15.25
N THR A 143 -8.17 20.88 13.94
CA THR A 143 -7.09 21.43 13.10
C THR A 143 -7.14 22.96 13.14
N PRO A 144 -6.03 23.66 13.47
CA PRO A 144 -5.99 25.11 13.43
C PRO A 144 -6.35 25.62 12.05
N LYS A 145 -7.11 26.72 11.98
CA LYS A 145 -7.35 27.39 10.71
C LYS A 145 -6.09 28.13 10.29
N ASP A 146 -5.71 27.97 9.03
CA ASP A 146 -4.55 28.60 8.42
C ASP A 146 -4.59 30.12 8.65
N GLN A 147 -3.44 30.70 9.06
CA GLN A 147 -3.24 32.15 9.23
C GLN A 147 -3.08 32.85 7.89
#